data_AF-A0A9E2YQY6-F1
#
_entry.id   AF-A0A9E2YQY6-F1
#
_cell.length_a   1.000
_cell.length_b   1.000
_cell.length_c   1.000
_cell.angle_alpha   90.00
_cell.angle_beta   90.00
_cell.angle_gamma   90.00
#
_symmetry.space_group_name_H-M   'P 1'
#
loop_
_entity.id
_entity.type
_entity.pdbx_description
1 polymer ?
#
loop_
_entity_poly.entity_id
_entity_poly.type
_entity_poly.pdbx_seq_one_letter_code
_entity_poly.pdbx_strand_id
1 'polypeptide(L)'
;MHGSVNIRLCIMMFLNFVVWGCWYVTIGTYLTATMHFSGTQAGAVFSTTALASMISPFFVGLVADRYFSTERVLSALHLMGAVFLYLVTRATSFGAVYALMFAYCLCYFPTLALTTSITLKNIAAARRFSLFRVFGTLGWIVVGSVI
;
A
#
# COMPACT_ATOMS: atom_id res chain seq x y z
N MET A 1 -1.24 -9.16 29.16
CA MET A 1 -0.82 -8.55 27.87
C MET A 1 -0.61 -9.68 26.87
N HIS A 2 -1.40 -9.77 25.80
CA HIS A 2 -1.25 -10.84 24.80
C HIS A 2 -0.09 -10.53 23.84
N GLY A 3 1.14 -10.94 24.19
CA GLY A 3 2.33 -10.69 23.38
C GLY A 3 2.19 -11.13 21.90
N SER A 4 1.39 -12.15 21.64
CA SER A 4 1.07 -12.64 20.29
C SER A 4 0.41 -11.58 19.39
N VAL A 5 -0.48 -10.73 19.92
CA VAL A 5 -1.18 -9.70 19.14
C VAL A 5 -0.23 -8.59 18.73
N ASN A 6 0.65 -8.16 19.64
CA ASN A 6 1.62 -7.10 19.34
C ASN A 6 2.56 -7.51 18.20
N ILE A 7 3.05 -8.76 18.20
CA ILE A 7 3.91 -9.28 17.13
C ILE A 7 3.17 -9.26 15.78
N ARG A 8 1.90 -9.69 15.75
CA ARG A 8 1.07 -9.65 14.53
C ARG A 8 0.90 -8.22 14.00
N LEU A 9 0.69 -7.23 14.88
CA LEU A 9 0.57 -5.82 14.49
C LEU A 9 1.88 -5.27 13.93
N CYS A 10 3.03 -5.63 14.52
CA CYS A 10 4.35 -5.26 14.01
C CYS A 10 4.60 -5.87 12.62
N ILE A 11 4.31 -7.17 12.44
CA ILE A 11 4.44 -7.86 11.15
C ILE A 11 3.51 -7.22 10.11
N MET A 12 2.26 -6.91 10.47
CA MET A 12 1.31 -6.25 9.58
C MET A 12 1.84 -4.88 9.12
N MET A 13 2.32 -4.04 10.03
CA MET A 13 2.89 -2.73 9.69
C MET A 13 4.13 -2.87 8.80
N PHE A 14 5.02 -3.81 9.13
CA PHE A 14 6.21 -4.10 8.33
C PHE A 14 5.84 -4.50 6.90
N LEU A 15 5.02 -5.55 6.74
CA LEU A 15 4.65 -6.07 5.43
C LEU A 15 3.89 -5.05 4.59
N ASN A 16 3.01 -4.26 5.21
CA ASN A 16 2.25 -3.24 4.48
C ASN A 16 3.19 -2.22 3.80
N PHE A 17 4.24 -1.78 4.50
CA PHE A 17 5.21 -0.84 3.94
C PHE A 17 6.26 -1.49 3.03
N VAL A 18 6.60 -2.77 3.25
CA VAL A 18 7.42 -3.54 2.30
C VAL A 18 6.74 -3.59 0.93
N VAL A 19 5.43 -3.86 0.88
CA VAL A 19 4.66 -3.88 -0.37
C VAL A 19 4.69 -2.54 -1.08
N TRP A 20 4.71 -1.42 -0.35
CA TRP A 20 4.80 -0.12 -1.00
C TRP A 20 6.22 0.18 -1.49
N GLY A 21 7.22 -0.08 -0.66
CA GLY A 21 8.62 0.18 -1.00
C GLY A 21 9.13 -0.69 -2.15
N CYS A 22 8.61 -1.92 -2.32
CA CYS A 22 9.11 -2.86 -3.34
C CYS A 22 8.96 -2.36 -4.77
N TRP A 23 7.91 -1.57 -5.06
CA TRP A 23 7.68 -1.00 -6.38
C TRP A 23 7.89 0.51 -6.41
N TYR A 24 7.58 1.24 -5.33
CA TYR A 24 7.56 2.71 -5.39
C TYR A 24 8.95 3.30 -5.66
N VAL A 25 10.00 2.68 -5.13
CA VAL A 25 11.39 3.13 -5.31
C VAL A 25 11.89 2.83 -6.73
N THR A 26 11.45 1.72 -7.33
CA THR A 26 11.99 1.19 -8.59
C THR A 26 11.14 1.57 -9.81
N ILE A 27 9.86 1.90 -9.64
CA ILE A 27 8.93 2.16 -10.74
C ILE A 27 9.38 3.33 -11.63
N GLY A 28 9.98 4.38 -11.06
CA GLY A 28 10.46 5.53 -11.84
C GLY A 28 11.54 5.14 -12.85
N THR A 29 12.52 4.36 -12.40
CA THR A 29 13.58 3.82 -13.26
C THR A 29 13.02 2.80 -14.25
N TYR A 30 12.09 1.92 -13.84
CA TYR A 30 11.45 0.98 -14.74
C TYR A 30 10.70 1.69 -15.89
N LEU A 31 9.92 2.72 -15.57
CA LEU A 31 9.15 3.48 -16.58
C LEU A 31 10.06 4.22 -17.57
N THR A 32 11.16 4.81 -17.10
CA THR A 32 12.01 5.65 -17.94
C THR A 32 13.13 4.87 -18.64
N ALA A 33 13.80 3.96 -17.94
CA ALA A 33 14.95 3.21 -18.46
C ALA A 33 14.56 1.91 -19.17
N THR A 34 13.47 1.25 -18.77
CA THR A 34 13.02 -0.03 -19.38
C THR A 34 11.90 0.18 -20.41
N MET A 35 10.87 0.94 -20.04
CA MET A 35 9.71 1.19 -20.91
C MET A 35 9.90 2.42 -21.83
N HIS A 36 10.97 3.19 -21.63
CA HIS A 36 11.27 4.40 -22.41
C HIS A 36 10.15 5.45 -22.41
N PHE A 37 9.33 5.51 -21.35
CA PHE A 37 8.35 6.57 -21.17
C PHE A 37 9.03 7.88 -20.80
N SER A 38 8.38 8.99 -21.14
CA SER A 38 8.89 10.32 -20.80
C SER A 38 8.82 10.59 -19.29
N GLY A 39 9.62 11.55 -18.80
CA GLY A 39 9.56 11.99 -17.40
C GLY A 39 8.16 12.47 -17.00
N THR A 40 7.42 13.12 -17.91
CA THR A 40 6.03 13.55 -17.69
C THR A 40 5.10 12.34 -17.52
N GLN A 41 5.26 11.30 -18.33
CA GLN A 41 4.50 10.06 -18.19
C GLN A 41 4.82 9.35 -16.88
N ALA A 42 6.09 9.26 -16.50
CA ALA A 42 6.48 8.70 -15.20
C ALA A 42 5.87 9.50 -14.04
N GLY A 43 5.93 10.84 -14.10
CA GLY A 43 5.30 11.72 -13.12
C GLY A 43 3.79 11.55 -13.04
N ALA A 44 3.12 11.31 -14.17
CA ALA A 44 1.70 10.98 -14.19
C ALA A 44 1.41 9.65 -13.48
N VAL A 45 2.24 8.62 -13.65
CA VAL A 45 2.09 7.38 -12.88
C VAL A 45 2.25 7.64 -11.38
N PHE A 46 3.21 8.46 -10.95
CA PHE A 46 3.32 8.85 -9.54
C PHE A 46 2.10 9.62 -9.04
N SER A 47 1.46 10.45 -9.85
CA SER A 47 0.27 11.21 -9.43
C SER A 47 -0.95 10.32 -9.12
N THR A 48 -0.99 9.10 -9.64
CA THR A 48 -2.02 8.11 -9.27
C THR A 48 -2.06 7.82 -7.77
N THR A 49 -0.92 7.95 -7.08
CA THR A 49 -0.84 7.80 -5.61
C THR A 49 -1.62 8.89 -4.88
N ALA A 50 -1.47 10.14 -5.32
CA ALA A 50 -2.19 11.28 -4.76
C ALA A 50 -3.69 11.16 -5.04
N LEU A 51 -4.06 10.83 -6.29
CA LEU A 51 -5.46 10.65 -6.68
C LEU A 51 -6.14 9.55 -5.85
N ALA A 52 -5.52 8.37 -5.76
CA ALA A 52 -6.05 7.28 -4.96
C ALA A 52 -6.08 7.60 -3.46
N SER A 53 -5.10 8.35 -2.94
CA SER A 53 -5.08 8.81 -1.54
C SER A 53 -6.27 9.72 -1.23
N MET A 54 -6.67 10.60 -2.16
CA MET A 54 -7.86 11.45 -1.98
C MET A 54 -9.15 10.64 -2.00
N ILE A 55 -9.20 9.56 -2.79
CA ILE A 55 -10.39 8.72 -2.93
C ILE A 55 -10.50 7.69 -1.78
N SER A 56 -9.35 7.27 -1.23
CA SER A 56 -9.24 6.25 -0.17
C SER A 56 -10.18 6.45 1.05
N PRO A 57 -10.32 7.65 1.63
CA PRO A 57 -11.23 7.89 2.76
C PRO A 57 -12.68 7.50 2.48
N PHE A 58 -13.15 7.65 1.24
CA PHE A 58 -14.51 7.28 0.85
C PHE A 58 -14.72 5.77 0.91
N PHE A 59 -13.73 4.98 0.48
CA PHE A 59 -13.79 3.51 0.54
C PHE A 59 -13.66 2.98 1.96
N VAL A 60 -12.76 3.56 2.76
CA VAL A 60 -12.59 3.17 4.16
C VAL A 60 -13.85 3.48 4.97
N GLY A 61 -14.46 4.66 4.77
CA GLY A 61 -15.71 5.05 5.43
C GLY A 61 -16.93 4.24 4.97
N LEU A 62 -17.03 3.86 3.69
CA LEU A 62 -18.16 3.05 3.19
C LEU A 62 -18.07 1.57 3.59
N VAL A 63 -16.86 0.99 3.56
CA VAL A 63 -16.67 -0.47 3.66
C VAL A 63 -16.33 -0.92 5.08
N ALA A 64 -15.60 -0.12 5.87
CA ALA A 64 -15.11 -0.56 7.17
C ALA A 64 -16.13 -0.41 8.31
N ASP A 65 -17.20 0.36 8.14
CA ASP A 65 -18.05 0.80 9.25
C ASP A 65 -19.40 0.08 9.39
N ARG A 66 -19.71 -0.99 8.62
CA ARG A 66 -20.96 -1.72 8.89
C ARG A 66 -21.07 -3.19 8.50
N TYR A 67 -20.26 -3.71 7.56
CA TYR A 67 -20.59 -5.00 6.92
C TYR A 67 -19.47 -6.05 6.88
N PHE A 68 -18.19 -5.70 7.05
CA PHE A 68 -17.08 -6.66 6.90
C PHE A 68 -16.00 -6.47 7.98
N SER A 69 -15.31 -7.56 8.33
CA SER A 69 -14.17 -7.48 9.25
C SER A 69 -12.97 -6.85 8.57
N THR A 70 -12.32 -5.92 9.27
CA THR A 70 -11.26 -5.06 8.70
C THR A 70 -10.08 -5.89 8.16
N GLU A 71 -9.74 -7.01 8.79
CA GLU A 71 -8.69 -7.90 8.30
C GLU A 71 -9.04 -8.59 6.97
N ARG A 72 -10.31 -8.94 6.73
CA ARG A 72 -10.74 -9.54 5.46
C ARG A 72 -10.67 -8.53 4.31
N VAL A 73 -11.08 -7.29 4.58
CA VAL A 73 -10.96 -6.19 3.61
C VAL A 73 -9.49 -5.95 3.27
N LEU A 74 -8.62 -5.91 4.29
CA LEU A 74 -7.17 -5.75 4.10
C LEU A 74 -6.59 -6.86 3.21
N SER A 75 -6.96 -8.12 3.45
CA SER A 75 -6.52 -9.25 2.62
C SER A 75 -7.02 -9.15 1.18
N ALA A 76 -8.30 -8.81 0.96
CA ALA A 76 -8.86 -8.66 -0.37
C ALA A 76 -8.17 -7.55 -1.17
N LEU A 77 -7.91 -6.40 -0.54
CA LEU A 77 -7.21 -5.26 -1.16
C LEU A 77 -5.79 -5.63 -1.59
N HIS A 78 -5.03 -6.33 -0.74
CA HIS A 78 -3.67 -6.77 -1.09
C HIS A 78 -3.67 -7.83 -2.19
N LEU A 79 -4.62 -8.76 -2.20
CA LEU A 79 -4.73 -9.77 -3.27
C LEU A 79 -5.10 -9.12 -4.61
N MET A 80 -6.07 -8.21 -4.63
CA MET A 80 -6.41 -7.45 -5.84
C MET A 80 -5.23 -6.58 -6.30
N GLY A 81 -4.55 -5.91 -5.36
CA GLY A 81 -3.34 -5.14 -5.63
C GLY A 81 -2.23 -5.99 -6.26
N ALA A 82 -2.00 -7.21 -5.75
CA ALA A 82 -1.01 -8.13 -6.31
C ALA A 82 -1.34 -8.52 -7.76
N VAL A 83 -2.63 -8.75 -8.08
CA VAL A 83 -3.07 -9.00 -9.46
C VAL A 83 -2.77 -7.79 -10.34
N PHE A 84 -3.09 -6.57 -9.91
CA PHE A 84 -2.82 -5.37 -10.71
C PHE A 84 -1.32 -5.14 -10.94
N LEU A 85 -0.47 -5.30 -9.91
CA LEU A 85 0.98 -5.19 -10.08
C LEU A 85 1.53 -6.27 -11.01
N TYR A 86 1.03 -7.50 -10.93
CA TYR A 86 1.41 -8.55 -11.88
C TYR A 86 1.04 -8.15 -13.32
N LEU A 87 -0.16 -7.61 -13.54
CA LEU A 87 -0.59 -7.14 -14.86
C LEU A 87 0.24 -5.96 -15.38
N VAL A 88 0.77 -5.09 -14.50
CA VAL A 88 1.69 -4.00 -14.91
C VAL A 88 2.93 -4.58 -15.59
N THR A 89 3.47 -5.72 -15.13
CA THR A 89 4.63 -6.37 -15.76
C THR A 89 4.36 -6.89 -17.18
N ARG A 90 3.08 -7.01 -17.55
CA ARG A 90 2.61 -7.49 -18.86
C ARG A 90 2.15 -6.36 -19.77
N ALA A 91 2.04 -5.14 -19.25
CA ALA A 91 1.61 -3.98 -20.02
C ALA A 91 2.74 -3.49 -20.92
N THR A 92 2.38 -3.05 -22.14
CA THR A 92 3.34 -2.54 -23.14
C THR A 92 3.07 -1.09 -23.53
N SER A 93 2.00 -0.48 -23.00
CA SER A 93 1.60 0.89 -23.31
C SER A 93 1.43 1.72 -22.05
N PHE A 94 1.69 3.02 -22.18
CA PHE A 94 1.54 3.96 -21.08
C PHE A 94 0.12 3.96 -20.49
N GLY A 95 -0.91 3.96 -21.34
CA GLY A 95 -2.30 3.96 -20.89
C GLY A 95 -2.64 2.74 -20.03
N ALA A 96 -2.16 1.55 -20.42
CA ALA A 96 -2.36 0.34 -19.64
C ALA A 96 -1.63 0.39 -18.29
N VAL A 97 -0.36 0.82 -18.28
CA VAL A 97 0.42 0.99 -17.04
C VAL A 97 -0.25 1.99 -16.10
N TYR A 98 -0.65 3.16 -16.61
CA TYR A 98 -1.32 4.19 -15.82
C TYR A 98 -2.61 3.68 -15.19
N ALA A 99 -3.48 3.04 -15.98
CA ALA A 99 -4.76 2.52 -15.50
C ALA A 99 -4.57 1.42 -14.44
N LEU A 100 -3.63 0.49 -14.65
CA LEU A 100 -3.33 -0.58 -13.71
C LEU A 100 -2.69 -0.05 -12.42
N MET A 101 -1.77 0.91 -12.53
CA MET A 101 -1.16 1.56 -11.36
C MET A 101 -2.20 2.35 -10.56
N PHE A 102 -3.12 3.03 -11.23
CA PHE A 102 -4.22 3.72 -10.57
C PHE A 102 -5.16 2.73 -9.85
N ALA A 103 -5.53 1.63 -10.50
CA ALA A 103 -6.32 0.56 -9.88
C ALA A 103 -5.60 -0.06 -8.66
N TYR A 104 -4.31 -0.35 -8.78
CA TYR A 104 -3.48 -0.78 -7.66
C TYR A 104 -3.50 0.23 -6.50
N CYS A 105 -3.30 1.52 -6.80
CA CYS A 105 -3.30 2.57 -5.78
C CYS A 105 -4.66 2.68 -5.07
N LEU A 106 -5.77 2.53 -5.80
CA LEU A 106 -7.11 2.48 -5.21
C LEU A 106 -7.28 1.31 -4.24
N CYS A 107 -6.57 0.20 -4.44
CA CYS A 107 -6.55 -0.91 -3.49
C CYS A 107 -5.59 -0.66 -2.31
N TYR A 108 -4.40 -0.12 -2.58
CA TYR A 108 -3.34 0.00 -1.58
C TYR A 108 -3.56 1.17 -0.60
N PHE A 109 -3.96 2.36 -1.06
CA PHE A 109 -4.04 3.52 -0.15
C PHE A 109 -5.07 3.40 0.99
N PRO A 110 -6.21 2.71 0.82
CA PRO A 110 -7.09 2.36 1.94
C PRO A 110 -6.42 1.54 3.05
N THR A 111 -5.43 0.70 2.72
CA THR A 111 -4.76 -0.17 3.71
C THR A 111 -4.01 0.63 4.77
N LEU A 112 -3.53 1.84 4.45
CA LEU A 112 -2.84 2.72 5.40
C LEU A 112 -3.75 3.13 6.56
N ALA A 113 -5.02 3.44 6.25
CA ALA A 113 -6.02 3.76 7.26
C ALA A 113 -6.50 2.50 7.98
N LEU A 114 -6.74 1.40 7.27
CA LEU A 114 -7.21 0.14 7.87
C LEU A 114 -6.19 -0.45 8.86
N THR A 115 -4.91 -0.50 8.50
CA THR A 115 -3.83 -0.98 9.38
C THR A 115 -3.68 -0.10 10.62
N THR A 116 -3.84 1.21 10.46
CA THR A 116 -3.86 2.17 11.58
C THR A 116 -5.05 1.89 12.50
N SER A 117 -6.25 1.76 11.97
CA SER A 117 -7.47 1.43 12.71
C SER A 117 -7.39 0.08 13.43
N ILE A 118 -6.89 -0.98 12.77
CA ILE A 118 -6.68 -2.29 13.39
C ILE A 118 -5.72 -2.17 14.58
N THR A 119 -4.60 -1.44 14.40
CA THR A 119 -3.63 -1.26 15.47
C THR A 119 -4.23 -0.51 16.64
N LEU A 120 -4.91 0.62 16.40
CA LEU A 120 -5.54 1.42 17.45
C LEU A 120 -6.62 0.64 18.22
N LYS A 121 -7.39 -0.21 17.55
CA LYS A 121 -8.41 -1.08 18.18
C LYS A 121 -7.81 -2.16 19.09
N ASN A 122 -6.55 -2.53 18.89
CA ASN A 122 -5.91 -3.65 19.59
C ASN A 122 -4.85 -3.22 20.62
N ILE A 123 -4.66 -1.91 20.84
CA ILE A 123 -3.68 -1.39 21.81
C ILE A 123 -4.38 -0.61 22.93
N ALA A 124 -3.86 -0.69 24.15
CA ALA A 124 -4.47 -0.08 25.33
C ALA A 124 -4.42 1.46 25.36
N ALA A 125 -3.51 2.08 24.60
CA ALA A 125 -3.37 3.54 24.56
C ALA A 125 -2.85 3.99 23.21
N ALA A 126 -3.48 5.01 22.62
CA ALA A 126 -3.11 5.56 21.32
C ALA A 126 -1.64 6.01 21.25
N ARG A 127 -1.06 6.48 22.35
CA ARG A 127 0.38 6.84 22.44
C ARG A 127 1.34 5.70 22.05
N ARG A 128 0.90 4.44 22.17
CA ARG A 128 1.72 3.27 21.81
C ARG A 128 1.71 2.98 20.31
N PHE A 129 0.84 3.64 19.54
CA PHE A 129 0.74 3.44 18.10
C PHE A 129 2.07 3.71 17.40
N SER A 130 2.81 4.73 17.84
CA SER A 130 4.13 5.08 17.29
C SER A 130 5.10 3.90 17.31
N LEU A 131 5.09 3.08 18.36
CA LEU A 131 5.95 1.89 18.47
C LEU A 131 5.67 0.86 17.37
N PHE A 132 4.41 0.68 16.99
CA PHE A 132 4.02 -0.22 15.90
C PHE A 132 4.31 0.42 14.53
N ARG A 133 4.11 1.74 14.41
CA ARG A 133 4.33 2.47 13.17
C ARG A 133 5.79 2.45 12.72
N VAL A 134 6.75 2.40 13.65
CA VAL A 134 8.19 2.26 13.35
C VAL A 134 8.47 1.03 12.47
N PHE A 135 7.75 -0.07 12.66
CA PHE A 135 7.91 -1.27 11.82
C PHE A 135 7.57 -1.02 10.36
N GLY A 136 6.67 -0.07 10.07
CA GLY A 136 6.43 0.37 8.69
C GLY A 136 7.65 1.05 8.07
N THR A 137 8.27 1.97 8.80
CA THR A 137 9.53 2.60 8.36
C THR A 137 10.64 1.58 8.17
N LEU A 138 10.77 0.61 9.07
CA LEU A 138 11.72 -0.49 8.92
C LEU A 138 11.45 -1.31 7.65
N GLY A 139 10.19 -1.64 7.38
CA GLY A 139 9.80 -2.35 6.15
C GLY A 139 10.21 -1.61 4.89
N TRP A 140 9.98 -0.29 4.85
CA TRP A 140 10.38 0.57 3.74
C TRP A 140 11.89 0.59 3.51
N ILE A 141 12.68 0.74 4.58
CA ILE A 141 14.15 0.78 4.49
C ILE A 141 14.71 -0.57 4.05
N VAL A 142 14.23 -1.66 4.68
CA VAL A 142 14.71 -3.01 4.38
C VAL A 142 14.46 -3.35 2.92
N VAL A 143 13.25 -3.14 2.41
CA VAL A 143 12.96 -3.48 1.01
C VAL A 143 13.75 -2.61 0.04
N GLY A 144 13.88 -1.31 0.30
CA GLY A 144 14.66 -0.40 -0.54
C GLY A 144 16.16 -0.65 -0.52
N SER A 145 16.68 -1.39 0.47
CA SER A 145 18.11 -1.77 0.53
C SER A 145 18.39 -3.11 -0.16
N VAL A 146 17.35 -3.91 -0.44
CA VAL A 146 17.47 -5.25 -1.03
C VAL A 146 17.30 -5.23 -2.55
N ILE A 147 16.58 -4.23 -3.08
CA ILE A 147 16.26 -4.07 -4.52
C ILE A 147 17.10 -2.97 -5.16
#